data_AF-A0A383AT64-F1
#
_entry.id   AF-A0A383AT64-F1
#
_cell.length_a   1.000
_cell.length_b   1.000
_cell.length_c   1.000
_cell.angle_alpha   90.00
_cell.angle_beta   90.00
_cell.angle_gamma   90.00
#
_symmetry.space_group_name_H-M   'P 1'
#
loop_
_entity.id
_entity.type
_entity.pdbx_description
1 polymer ?
#
loop_
_entity_poly.entity_id
_entity_poly.type
_entity_poly.pdbx_seq_one_letter_code
_entity_poly.pdbx_strand_id
1 'polypeptide(L)'
;SSGEAVMNLLKKRIRPRDIVTRKSLENAAVVVAASGGSTNAALHLPAIANEAGIKFTLEDVTNISKKTPYIADLKPGGKYVAKDLYEIGGVPILIKALLEGGYLHEDCLTVSGNTLGENHKDIVFPKNQKIIYKTSKPLSKTGGFVGLKGNLAPEGAIVKVAGMKRRKFKGKAKCFDGEQSALNAVLKKKIKSGDVIIIRYEGPKGSPGMPEMLSTTGAIYGQGLGEEVALITDGRFSGGTHGFSIGHVG
;
A
#
# COMPACT_ATOMS: atom_id res chain seq x y z
N SER A 1 -25.80 13.94 2.12
CA SER A 1 -24.66 14.23 3.03
C SER A 1 -24.33 13.01 3.88
N SER A 2 -23.18 12.96 4.60
CA SER A 2 -22.87 11.83 5.49
C SER A 2 -23.87 11.67 6.64
N GLY A 3 -24.47 12.77 7.10
CA GLY A 3 -25.55 12.77 8.11
C GLY A 3 -26.80 12.05 7.63
N GLU A 4 -27.28 12.36 6.42
CA GLU A 4 -28.41 11.63 5.82
C GLU A 4 -28.11 10.15 5.62
N ALA A 5 -26.88 9.84 5.18
CA ALA A 5 -26.46 8.45 4.96
C ALA A 5 -26.54 7.63 6.25
N VAL A 6 -26.00 8.15 7.37
CA VAL A 6 -26.06 7.41 8.65
C VAL A 6 -27.50 7.26 9.15
N MET A 7 -28.38 8.26 8.97
CA MET A 7 -29.79 8.13 9.33
C MET A 7 -30.51 7.07 8.49
N ASN A 8 -30.18 6.95 7.21
CA ASN A 8 -30.70 5.89 6.35
C ASN A 8 -30.19 4.50 6.77
N LEU A 9 -28.91 4.37 7.13
CA LEU A 9 -28.33 3.12 7.64
C LEU A 9 -29.02 2.67 8.93
N LEU A 10 -29.30 3.61 9.86
CA LEU A 10 -30.04 3.34 11.09
C LEU A 10 -31.46 2.84 10.78
N LYS A 11 -32.18 3.51 9.87
CA LYS A 11 -33.53 3.10 9.44
C LYS A 11 -33.53 1.70 8.83
N LYS A 12 -32.53 1.38 8.01
CA LYS A 12 -32.36 0.07 7.36
C LYS A 12 -31.70 -0.99 8.25
N ARG A 13 -31.26 -0.62 9.47
CA ARG A 13 -30.50 -1.46 10.41
C ARG A 13 -29.21 -2.05 9.82
N ILE A 14 -28.57 -1.34 8.90
CA ILE A 14 -27.28 -1.74 8.32
C ILE A 14 -26.16 -1.35 9.30
N ARG A 15 -25.32 -2.32 9.66
CA ARG A 15 -24.25 -2.21 10.66
C ARG A 15 -22.86 -2.32 10.00
N PRO A 16 -21.79 -1.89 10.69
CA PRO A 16 -20.43 -2.02 10.15
C PRO A 16 -20.07 -3.43 9.69
N ARG A 17 -20.49 -4.49 10.40
CA ARG A 17 -20.20 -5.89 10.02
C ARG A 17 -21.03 -6.41 8.84
N ASP A 18 -22.09 -5.70 8.45
CA ASP A 18 -22.82 -5.99 7.20
C ASP A 18 -22.07 -5.44 5.98
N ILE A 19 -21.23 -4.42 6.18
CA ILE A 19 -20.44 -3.73 5.14
C ILE A 19 -19.01 -4.29 5.11
N VAL A 20 -18.38 -4.44 6.27
CA VAL A 20 -17.02 -4.99 6.45
C VAL A 20 -17.12 -6.50 6.48
N THR A 21 -16.91 -7.09 5.31
CA THR A 21 -16.93 -8.52 5.06
C THR A 21 -15.60 -8.93 4.45
N ARG A 22 -15.34 -10.24 4.32
CA ARG A 22 -14.14 -10.70 3.64
C ARG A 22 -14.05 -10.16 2.20
N LYS A 23 -15.16 -10.14 1.46
CA LYS A 23 -15.20 -9.60 0.09
C LYS A 23 -14.90 -8.10 0.05
N SER A 24 -15.41 -7.30 0.99
CA SER A 24 -15.12 -5.86 0.98
C SER A 24 -13.68 -5.54 1.41
N LEU A 25 -13.08 -6.36 2.27
CA LEU A 25 -11.64 -6.30 2.58
C LEU A 25 -10.78 -6.68 1.37
N GLU A 26 -11.18 -7.70 0.60
CA GLU A 26 -10.54 -8.06 -0.66
C GLU A 26 -10.63 -6.90 -1.67
N ASN A 27 -11.80 -6.28 -1.82
CA ASN A 27 -11.97 -5.08 -2.63
C ASN A 27 -11.05 -3.94 -2.19
N ALA A 28 -10.95 -3.69 -0.88
CA ALA A 28 -10.06 -2.66 -0.35
C ALA A 28 -8.58 -2.96 -0.69
N ALA A 29 -8.13 -4.21 -0.53
CA ALA A 29 -6.79 -4.62 -0.91
C ALA A 29 -6.52 -4.46 -2.42
N VAL A 30 -7.48 -4.78 -3.28
CA VAL A 30 -7.41 -4.54 -4.73
C VAL A 30 -7.24 -3.05 -5.02
N VAL A 31 -8.04 -2.18 -4.42
CA VAL A 31 -7.97 -0.72 -4.65
C VAL A 31 -6.61 -0.16 -4.21
N VAL A 32 -6.09 -0.57 -3.05
CA VAL A 32 -4.75 -0.16 -2.58
C VAL A 32 -3.66 -0.66 -3.52
N ALA A 33 -3.71 -1.93 -3.95
CA ALA A 33 -2.72 -2.49 -4.88
C ALA A 33 -2.74 -1.79 -6.25
N ALA A 34 -3.93 -1.56 -6.79
CA ALA A 34 -4.16 -0.92 -8.08
C ALA A 34 -3.75 0.55 -8.12
N SER A 35 -3.82 1.23 -6.98
CA SER A 35 -3.40 2.63 -6.83
C SER A 35 -1.93 2.81 -6.41
N GLY A 36 -1.23 1.72 -6.08
CA GLY A 36 0.11 1.81 -5.51
C GLY A 36 0.14 2.51 -4.15
N GLY A 37 -0.92 2.28 -3.37
CA GLY A 37 -1.12 2.85 -2.04
C GLY A 37 -0.02 2.50 -1.03
N SER A 38 -0.17 3.01 0.19
CA SER A 38 0.81 2.80 1.26
C SER A 38 0.88 1.33 1.67
N THR A 39 2.09 0.83 1.95
CA THR A 39 2.31 -0.50 2.54
C THR A 39 1.70 -0.61 3.94
N ASN A 40 1.46 0.50 4.64
CA ASN A 40 0.73 0.52 5.91
C ASN A 40 -0.71 -0.04 5.80
N ALA A 41 -1.31 -0.02 4.61
CA ALA A 41 -2.61 -0.68 4.38
C ALA A 41 -2.54 -2.19 4.68
N ALA A 42 -1.38 -2.81 4.52
CA ALA A 42 -1.17 -4.21 4.84
C ALA A 42 -1.08 -4.50 6.35
N LEU A 43 -1.09 -3.46 7.19
CA LEU A 43 -1.29 -3.56 8.64
C LEU A 43 -2.74 -3.20 9.01
N HIS A 44 -3.26 -2.11 8.44
CA HIS A 44 -4.59 -1.61 8.78
C HIS A 44 -5.71 -2.54 8.34
N LEU A 45 -5.62 -3.15 7.14
CA LEU A 45 -6.66 -4.07 6.66
C LEU A 45 -6.78 -5.33 7.55
N PRO A 46 -5.68 -6.04 7.90
CA PRO A 46 -5.74 -7.10 8.90
C PRO A 46 -6.28 -6.66 10.27
N ALA A 47 -5.91 -5.46 10.74
CA ALA A 47 -6.41 -4.95 12.02
C ALA A 47 -7.93 -4.71 12.00
N ILE A 48 -8.45 -4.07 10.93
CA ILE A 48 -9.90 -3.86 10.72
C ILE A 48 -10.62 -5.21 10.64
N ALA A 49 -10.03 -6.18 9.93
CA ALA A 49 -10.60 -7.51 9.80
C ALA A 49 -10.68 -8.22 11.15
N ASN A 50 -9.63 -8.15 11.96
CA ASN A 50 -9.60 -8.73 13.30
C ASN A 50 -10.71 -8.16 14.20
N GLU A 51 -10.93 -6.84 14.17
CA GLU A 51 -12.02 -6.18 14.92
C GLU A 51 -13.43 -6.61 14.44
N ALA A 52 -13.55 -6.90 13.15
CA ALA A 52 -14.75 -7.49 12.56
C ALA A 52 -14.90 -9.00 12.83
N GLY A 53 -13.91 -9.66 13.45
CA GLY A 53 -13.89 -11.11 13.66
C GLY A 53 -13.57 -11.93 12.39
N ILE A 54 -12.89 -11.32 11.42
CA ILE A 54 -12.57 -11.89 10.11
C ILE A 54 -11.07 -12.18 10.05
N LYS A 55 -10.70 -13.42 9.70
CA LYS A 55 -9.30 -13.79 9.42
C LYS A 55 -8.86 -13.19 8.08
N PHE A 56 -8.05 -12.13 8.12
CA PHE A 56 -7.46 -11.50 6.93
C PHE A 56 -6.05 -11.04 7.30
N THR A 57 -5.05 -11.47 6.53
CA THR A 57 -3.63 -11.39 6.90
C THR A 57 -2.82 -10.56 5.91
N LEU A 58 -1.57 -10.23 6.28
CA LEU A 58 -0.60 -9.65 5.35
C LEU A 58 -0.42 -10.50 4.09
N GLU A 59 -0.44 -11.83 4.24
CA GLU A 59 -0.35 -12.76 3.12
C GLU A 59 -1.55 -12.66 2.18
N ASP A 60 -2.78 -12.50 2.71
CA ASP A 60 -3.96 -12.24 1.88
C ASP A 60 -3.80 -10.94 1.06
N VAL A 61 -3.39 -9.84 1.71
CA VAL A 61 -3.18 -8.53 1.05
C VAL A 61 -2.13 -8.62 -0.05
N THR A 62 -1.00 -9.28 0.21
CA THR A 62 0.09 -9.40 -0.77
C THR A 62 -0.22 -10.35 -1.91
N ASN A 63 -0.97 -11.43 -1.65
CA ASN A 63 -1.48 -12.33 -2.70
C ASN A 63 -2.50 -11.65 -3.61
N ILE A 64 -3.37 -10.80 -3.06
CA ILE A 64 -4.29 -9.97 -3.84
C ILE A 64 -3.50 -8.97 -4.70
N SER A 65 -2.51 -8.29 -4.12
CA SER A 65 -1.66 -7.36 -4.87
C SER A 65 -0.94 -8.02 -6.05
N LYS A 66 -0.44 -9.25 -5.86
CA LYS A 66 0.19 -10.03 -6.94
C LYS A 66 -0.75 -10.29 -8.12
N LYS A 67 -2.06 -10.41 -7.88
CA LYS A 67 -3.09 -10.66 -8.90
C LYS A 67 -3.74 -9.39 -9.44
N THR A 68 -3.47 -8.23 -8.85
CA THR A 68 -4.14 -6.96 -9.18
C THR A 68 -3.24 -6.10 -10.08
N PRO A 69 -3.73 -5.56 -11.20
CA PRO A 69 -2.93 -4.65 -12.03
C PRO A 69 -2.76 -3.28 -11.36
N TYR A 70 -1.56 -2.72 -11.44
CA TYR A 70 -1.29 -1.35 -11.03
C TYR A 70 -1.71 -0.39 -12.15
N ILE A 71 -2.70 0.47 -11.89
CA ILE A 71 -3.36 1.30 -12.91
C ILE A 71 -3.44 2.79 -12.57
N ALA A 72 -3.08 3.23 -11.36
CA ALA A 72 -3.07 4.67 -11.05
C ALA A 72 -1.64 5.24 -11.09
N ASP A 73 -1.38 6.24 -11.92
CA ASP A 73 -0.07 6.92 -12.03
C ASP A 73 0.08 8.00 -10.94
N LEU A 74 0.00 7.60 -9.67
CA LEU A 74 -0.01 8.52 -8.52
C LEU A 74 1.30 8.53 -7.75
N LYS A 75 1.70 9.69 -7.25
CA LYS A 75 2.84 9.86 -6.37
C LYS A 75 2.70 9.02 -5.08
N PRO A 76 3.82 8.52 -4.53
CA PRO A 76 5.20 8.78 -4.97
C PRO A 76 5.66 7.93 -6.18
N GLY A 77 4.99 6.81 -6.49
CA GLY A 77 5.45 5.89 -7.55
C GLY A 77 5.21 6.40 -8.98
N GLY A 78 4.30 7.37 -9.12
CA GLY A 78 3.85 7.94 -10.39
C GLY A 78 3.98 9.46 -10.47
N LYS A 79 3.31 10.05 -11.47
CA LYS A 79 3.46 11.46 -11.84
C LYS A 79 2.46 12.39 -11.15
N TYR A 80 1.23 11.92 -10.93
CA TYR A 80 0.08 12.74 -10.54
C TYR A 80 -0.16 12.73 -9.03
N VAL A 81 -0.92 13.69 -8.53
CA VAL A 81 -1.30 13.81 -7.11
C VAL A 81 -2.80 13.60 -6.90
N ALA A 82 -3.23 13.54 -5.65
CA ALA A 82 -4.64 13.33 -5.29
C ALA A 82 -5.58 14.41 -5.89
N LYS A 83 -5.10 15.64 -6.06
CA LYS A 83 -5.87 16.71 -6.74
C LYS A 83 -6.18 16.36 -8.19
N ASP A 84 -5.19 15.86 -8.93
CA ASP A 84 -5.39 15.48 -10.33
C ASP A 84 -6.39 14.32 -10.43
N LEU A 85 -6.32 13.35 -9.51
CA LEU A 85 -7.31 12.27 -9.41
C LEU A 85 -8.72 12.83 -9.18
N TYR A 86 -8.86 13.78 -8.26
CA TYR A 86 -10.14 14.44 -7.99
C TYR A 86 -10.70 15.15 -9.24
N GLU A 87 -9.85 15.88 -9.97
CA GLU A 87 -10.25 16.64 -11.17
C GLU A 87 -10.80 15.76 -12.30
N ILE A 88 -10.42 14.48 -12.35
CA ILE A 88 -10.97 13.54 -13.34
C ILE A 88 -12.19 12.75 -12.84
N GLY A 89 -12.66 12.99 -11.61
CA GLY A 89 -13.81 12.31 -11.01
C GLY A 89 -13.49 11.46 -9.76
N GLY A 90 -12.24 11.45 -9.30
CA GLY A 90 -11.85 10.89 -8.01
C GLY A 90 -11.68 9.36 -7.99
N VAL A 91 -11.65 8.82 -6.76
CA VAL A 91 -11.61 7.37 -6.49
C VAL A 91 -12.69 6.57 -7.23
N PRO A 92 -13.92 7.07 -7.43
CA PRO A 92 -14.93 6.32 -8.18
C PRO A 92 -14.51 5.96 -9.62
N ILE A 93 -13.63 6.74 -10.26
CA ILE A 93 -13.06 6.39 -11.58
C ILE A 93 -12.14 5.17 -11.50
N LEU A 94 -11.31 5.09 -10.45
CA LEU A 94 -10.46 3.93 -10.19
C LEU A 94 -11.32 2.68 -9.93
N ILE A 95 -12.35 2.80 -9.10
CA ILE A 95 -13.27 1.69 -8.79
C ILE A 95 -13.99 1.24 -10.07
N LYS A 96 -14.46 2.18 -10.91
CA LYS A 96 -15.11 1.85 -12.18
C LYS A 96 -14.21 1.01 -13.08
N ALA A 97 -12.95 1.40 -13.26
CA ALA A 97 -11.99 0.63 -14.06
C ALA A 97 -11.75 -0.79 -13.52
N LEU A 98 -11.73 -0.96 -12.20
CA LEU A 98 -11.54 -2.26 -11.56
C LEU A 98 -12.78 -3.15 -11.63
N LEU A 99 -13.99 -2.56 -11.51
CA LEU A 99 -15.26 -3.25 -11.74
C LEU A 99 -15.37 -3.74 -13.19
N GLU A 100 -15.11 -2.87 -14.17
CA GLU A 100 -15.09 -3.23 -15.60
C GLU A 100 -14.04 -4.30 -15.92
N GLY A 101 -12.94 -4.33 -15.16
CA GLY A 101 -11.91 -5.35 -15.26
C GLY A 101 -12.20 -6.66 -14.53
N GLY A 102 -13.32 -6.75 -13.78
CA GLY A 102 -13.68 -7.94 -13.01
C GLY A 102 -12.82 -8.19 -11.76
N TYR A 103 -12.18 -7.15 -11.20
CA TYR A 103 -11.30 -7.29 -10.03
C TYR A 103 -12.00 -7.04 -8.69
N LEU A 104 -13.24 -6.55 -8.70
CA LEU A 104 -13.98 -6.18 -7.50
C LEU A 104 -15.28 -6.96 -7.38
N HIS A 105 -15.62 -7.33 -6.15
CA HIS A 105 -16.92 -7.88 -5.75
C HIS A 105 -17.96 -6.76 -5.78
N GLU A 106 -18.77 -6.70 -6.83
CA GLU A 106 -19.75 -5.65 -7.05
C GLU A 106 -20.94 -5.69 -6.07
N ASP A 107 -21.24 -6.87 -5.53
CA ASP A 107 -22.35 -7.16 -4.61
C ASP A 107 -22.11 -6.68 -3.18
N CYS A 108 -20.92 -6.15 -2.88
CA CYS A 108 -20.59 -5.64 -1.55
C CYS A 108 -21.48 -4.44 -1.18
N LEU A 109 -22.21 -4.57 -0.07
CA LEU A 109 -23.00 -3.48 0.51
C LEU A 109 -22.09 -2.32 0.93
N THR A 110 -22.60 -1.09 0.80
CA THR A 110 -21.87 0.13 1.16
C THR A 110 -22.69 1.02 2.09
N VAL A 111 -22.06 2.09 2.59
CA VAL A 111 -22.70 3.09 3.47
C VAL A 111 -23.82 3.90 2.81
N SER A 112 -23.98 3.84 1.47
CA SER A 112 -25.16 4.42 0.81
C SER A 112 -26.43 3.58 1.03
N GLY A 113 -26.26 2.32 1.47
CA GLY A 113 -27.32 1.31 1.52
C GLY A 113 -27.58 0.64 0.18
N ASN A 114 -26.74 0.89 -0.82
CA ASN A 114 -26.68 0.18 -2.10
C ASN A 114 -25.36 -0.61 -2.18
N THR A 115 -25.29 -1.52 -3.15
CA THR A 115 -24.07 -2.26 -3.50
C THR A 115 -23.01 -1.38 -4.17
N LEU A 116 -21.77 -1.86 -4.20
CA LEU A 116 -20.66 -1.17 -4.86
C LEU A 116 -20.94 -0.99 -6.36
N GLY A 117 -21.47 -2.03 -7.03
CA GLY A 117 -21.84 -1.98 -8.44
C GLY A 117 -22.90 -0.94 -8.74
N GLU A 118 -23.99 -0.90 -7.95
CA GLU A 118 -25.06 0.10 -8.09
C GLU A 118 -24.53 1.52 -7.96
N ASN A 119 -23.67 1.78 -6.97
CA ASN A 119 -23.07 3.11 -6.77
C ASN A 119 -22.19 3.57 -7.97
N HIS A 120 -21.70 2.65 -8.78
CA HIS A 120 -20.77 2.95 -9.88
C HIS A 120 -21.37 2.73 -11.28
N LYS A 121 -22.68 2.43 -11.36
CA LYS A 121 -23.37 2.15 -12.63
C LYS A 121 -23.27 3.32 -13.60
N ASP A 122 -23.59 4.52 -13.13
CA ASP A 122 -23.70 5.74 -13.95
C ASP A 122 -22.39 6.53 -14.06
N ILE A 123 -21.30 6.03 -13.47
CA ILE A 123 -19.99 6.66 -13.58
C ILE A 123 -19.45 6.47 -14.98
N VAL A 124 -19.22 7.58 -15.66
CA VAL A 124 -18.60 7.61 -16.99
C VAL A 124 -17.10 7.70 -16.82
N PHE A 125 -16.37 6.73 -17.38
CA PHE A 125 -14.91 6.78 -17.39
C PHE A 125 -14.43 7.92 -18.30
N PRO A 126 -13.72 8.93 -17.78
CA PRO A 126 -13.30 10.11 -18.55
C PRO A 126 -12.38 9.75 -19.72
N LYS A 127 -12.65 10.35 -20.88
CA LYS A 127 -11.77 10.25 -22.06
C LYS A 127 -10.54 11.13 -21.88
N ASN A 128 -9.41 10.74 -22.48
CA ASN A 128 -8.18 11.53 -22.58
C ASN A 128 -7.49 11.95 -21.26
N GLN A 129 -7.81 11.34 -20.12
CA GLN A 129 -7.00 11.47 -18.91
C GLN A 129 -5.84 10.46 -18.90
N LYS A 130 -4.79 10.76 -18.12
CA LYS A 130 -3.53 9.99 -18.06
C LYS A 130 -3.20 9.45 -16.66
N ILE A 131 -4.16 9.52 -15.74
CA ILE A 131 -4.01 9.26 -14.31
C ILE A 131 -4.43 7.82 -13.98
N ILE A 132 -5.60 7.40 -14.44
CA ILE A 132 -6.13 6.04 -14.25
C ILE A 132 -6.10 5.29 -15.58
N TYR A 133 -5.43 4.15 -15.61
CA TYR A 133 -5.32 3.30 -16.78
C TYR A 133 -6.41 2.23 -16.76
N LYS A 134 -6.80 1.74 -17.93
CA LYS A 134 -7.65 0.56 -18.02
C LYS A 134 -6.87 -0.67 -17.54
N THR A 135 -7.56 -1.61 -16.91
CA THR A 135 -6.98 -2.88 -16.44
C THR A 135 -6.38 -3.72 -17.56
N SER A 136 -6.85 -3.55 -18.80
CA SER A 136 -6.29 -4.18 -20.01
C SER A 136 -4.97 -3.58 -20.49
N LYS A 137 -4.65 -2.35 -20.09
CA LYS A 137 -3.38 -1.66 -20.40
C LYS A 137 -2.81 -1.00 -19.14
N PRO A 138 -2.42 -1.79 -18.13
CA PRO A 138 -2.00 -1.25 -16.85
C PRO A 138 -0.55 -0.73 -16.90
N LEU A 139 -0.16 0.05 -15.89
CA LEU A 139 1.24 0.45 -15.68
C LEU A 139 2.12 -0.76 -15.35
N SER A 140 1.57 -1.72 -14.60
CA SER A 140 2.18 -3.01 -14.30
C SER A 140 1.10 -4.08 -14.15
N LYS A 141 1.44 -5.32 -14.54
CA LYS A 141 0.53 -6.49 -14.41
C LYS A 141 0.29 -6.91 -12.97
N THR A 142 1.13 -6.47 -12.05
CA THR A 142 1.00 -6.69 -10.60
C THR A 142 0.88 -5.35 -9.87
N GLY A 143 0.38 -5.38 -8.64
CA GLY A 143 0.12 -4.21 -7.83
C GLY A 143 1.39 -3.46 -7.41
N GLY A 144 1.19 -2.27 -6.84
CA GLY A 144 2.29 -1.36 -6.49
C GLY A 144 3.16 -1.79 -5.30
N PHE A 145 2.85 -2.90 -4.63
CA PHE A 145 3.66 -3.50 -3.56
C PHE A 145 3.63 -5.03 -3.64
N VAL A 146 4.64 -5.69 -3.09
CA VAL A 146 4.74 -7.16 -3.04
C VAL A 146 5.11 -7.64 -1.65
N GLY A 147 4.64 -8.85 -1.32
CA GLY A 147 5.09 -9.59 -0.15
C GLY A 147 6.42 -10.29 -0.43
N LEU A 148 7.29 -10.33 0.58
CA LEU A 148 8.54 -11.08 0.58
C LEU A 148 8.49 -12.12 1.69
N LYS A 149 9.06 -13.30 1.44
CA LYS A 149 9.31 -14.34 2.44
C LYS A 149 10.71 -14.90 2.22
N GLY A 150 11.35 -15.35 3.30
CA GLY A 150 12.69 -15.95 3.24
C GLY A 150 13.28 -16.13 4.63
N ASN A 151 14.54 -16.52 4.70
CA ASN A 151 15.25 -16.74 5.97
C ASN A 151 15.32 -15.49 6.88
N LEU A 152 15.26 -14.28 6.31
CA LEU A 152 15.23 -13.02 7.06
C LEU A 152 13.82 -12.54 7.44
N ALA A 153 12.77 -13.08 6.82
CA ALA A 153 11.37 -12.68 7.02
C ALA A 153 10.46 -13.91 6.87
N PRO A 154 10.49 -14.84 7.83
CA PRO A 154 9.76 -16.10 7.73
C PRO A 154 8.24 -15.91 7.78
N GLU A 155 7.71 -14.98 8.59
CA GLU A 155 6.27 -14.69 8.67
C GLU A 155 5.82 -13.69 7.57
N GLY A 156 6.76 -12.91 7.04
CA GLY A 156 6.60 -12.08 5.86
C GLY A 156 7.25 -10.70 6.00
N ALA A 157 7.36 -10.02 4.87
CA ALA A 157 7.70 -8.61 4.82
C ALA A 157 7.01 -7.98 3.60
N ILE A 158 7.05 -6.66 3.50
CA ILE A 158 6.44 -5.94 2.39
C ILE A 158 7.40 -4.91 1.82
N VAL A 159 7.36 -4.76 0.49
CA VAL A 159 8.11 -3.72 -0.22
C VAL A 159 7.25 -3.09 -1.29
N LYS A 160 7.34 -1.76 -1.41
CA LYS A 160 6.71 -1.02 -2.51
C LYS A 160 7.52 -1.21 -3.78
N VAL A 161 6.88 -1.65 -4.85
CA VAL A 161 7.51 -1.94 -6.16
C VAL A 161 7.12 -0.96 -7.26
N ALA A 162 6.13 -0.10 -6.99
CA ALA A 162 5.74 0.99 -7.87
C ALA A 162 6.91 1.95 -8.09
N GLY A 163 7.26 2.20 -9.34
CA GLY A 163 8.37 3.10 -9.72
C GLY A 163 9.77 2.48 -9.64
N MET A 164 9.94 1.25 -9.12
CA MET A 164 11.26 0.60 -9.06
C MET A 164 11.69 0.06 -10.43
N LYS A 165 12.92 0.41 -10.85
CA LYS A 165 13.55 -0.09 -12.08
C LYS A 165 14.24 -1.45 -11.91
N ARG A 166 14.82 -1.69 -10.72
CA ARG A 166 15.55 -2.92 -10.39
C ARG A 166 14.68 -3.85 -9.54
N ARG A 167 14.84 -5.17 -9.73
CA ARG A 167 14.08 -6.22 -9.00
C ARG A 167 14.96 -7.13 -8.13
N LYS A 168 16.28 -6.96 -8.22
CA LYS A 168 17.25 -7.73 -7.46
C LYS A 168 18.26 -6.76 -6.85
N PHE A 169 18.60 -7.01 -5.59
CA PHE A 169 19.64 -6.30 -4.87
C PHE A 169 20.45 -7.31 -4.07
N LYS A 170 21.77 -7.19 -4.10
CA LYS A 170 22.68 -7.97 -3.27
C LYS A 170 23.73 -7.02 -2.76
N GLY A 171 23.99 -7.07 -1.45
CA GLY A 171 24.88 -6.11 -0.82
C GLY A 171 25.41 -6.57 0.52
N LYS A 172 26.26 -5.75 1.13
CA LYS A 172 26.87 -6.03 2.44
C LYS A 172 25.97 -5.51 3.55
N ALA A 173 25.61 -6.37 4.50
CA ALA A 173 24.78 -5.99 5.63
C ALA A 173 25.49 -4.97 6.54
N LYS A 174 24.78 -3.91 6.90
CA LYS A 174 25.13 -2.89 7.89
C LYS A 174 24.02 -2.86 8.93
N CYS A 175 24.24 -3.55 10.05
CA CYS A 175 23.22 -3.74 11.07
C CYS A 175 23.27 -2.63 12.12
N PHE A 176 22.09 -2.17 12.51
CA PHE A 176 21.86 -1.09 13.45
C PHE A 176 20.74 -1.48 14.42
N ASP A 177 20.96 -1.17 15.69
CA ASP A 177 19.98 -1.37 16.76
C ASP A 177 19.31 -0.02 16.97
N GLY A 178 18.13 0.15 16.39
CA GLY A 178 17.37 1.41 16.37
C GLY A 178 17.73 2.41 15.26
N GLU A 179 16.75 3.23 14.87
CA GLU A 179 16.81 4.17 13.75
C GLU A 179 17.90 5.23 13.95
N GLN A 180 18.04 5.76 15.17
CA GLN A 180 18.98 6.86 15.44
C GLN A 180 20.43 6.48 15.11
N SER A 181 20.81 5.22 15.35
CA SER A 181 22.16 4.73 15.04
C SER A 181 22.39 4.59 13.53
N ALA A 182 21.37 4.13 12.79
CA ALA A 182 21.38 4.05 11.33
C ALA A 182 21.45 5.44 10.69
N LEU A 183 20.60 6.37 11.13
CA LEU A 183 20.59 7.76 10.67
C LEU A 183 21.95 8.42 10.88
N ASN A 184 22.54 8.27 12.07
CA ASN A 184 23.87 8.80 12.37
C ASN A 184 24.96 8.25 11.43
N ALA A 185 24.88 6.97 11.04
CA ALA A 185 25.82 6.38 10.08
C ALA A 185 25.63 6.93 8.66
N VAL A 186 24.38 7.13 8.23
CA VAL A 186 24.05 7.78 6.96
C VAL A 186 24.58 9.23 6.93
N LEU A 187 24.27 10.03 7.96
CA LEU A 187 24.69 11.43 8.04
C LEU A 187 26.23 11.59 8.07
N LYS A 188 26.93 10.65 8.72
CA LYS A 188 28.41 10.59 8.74
C LYS A 188 29.02 9.96 7.48
N LYS A 189 28.23 9.72 6.41
CA LYS A 189 28.66 9.13 5.13
C LYS A 189 29.39 7.80 5.29
N LYS A 190 28.99 6.98 6.27
CA LYS A 190 29.56 5.64 6.51
C LYS A 190 28.92 4.55 5.64
N ILE A 191 27.81 4.87 4.98
CA ILE A 191 27.09 3.99 4.05
C ILE A 191 27.61 4.22 2.63
N LYS A 192 27.80 3.13 1.89
CA LYS A 192 28.28 3.13 0.50
C LYS A 192 27.26 2.47 -0.42
N SER A 193 27.36 2.76 -1.73
CA SER A 193 26.62 1.99 -2.74
C SER A 193 26.89 0.49 -2.58
N GLY A 194 25.85 -0.32 -2.69
CA GLY A 194 25.87 -1.76 -2.45
C GLY A 194 25.75 -2.18 -0.98
N ASP A 195 25.56 -1.27 -0.04
CA ASP A 195 25.22 -1.64 1.35
C ASP A 195 23.73 -2.02 1.48
N VAL A 196 23.44 -2.93 2.41
CA VAL A 196 22.09 -3.26 2.89
C VAL A 196 22.02 -2.82 4.34
N ILE A 197 21.30 -1.74 4.61
CA ILE A 197 21.06 -1.25 5.96
C ILE A 197 19.97 -2.09 6.60
N ILE A 198 20.27 -2.68 7.76
CA ILE A 198 19.32 -3.45 8.56
C ILE A 198 19.10 -2.68 9.86
N ILE A 199 17.88 -2.20 10.08
CA ILE A 199 17.47 -1.48 11.29
C ILE A 199 16.52 -2.40 12.06
N ARG A 200 16.98 -2.93 13.19
CA ARG A 200 16.24 -3.89 14.00
C ARG A 200 15.88 -3.31 15.37
N TYR A 201 14.98 -4.01 16.05
CA TYR A 201 14.36 -3.59 17.31
C TYR A 201 13.44 -2.38 17.17
N GLU A 202 12.86 -2.19 15.98
CA GLU A 202 11.91 -1.13 15.67
C GLU A 202 10.51 -1.67 15.39
N GLY A 203 10.30 -2.97 15.63
CA GLY A 203 8.99 -3.62 15.56
C GLY A 203 8.03 -3.19 16.68
N PRO A 204 6.78 -3.70 16.68
CA PRO A 204 5.72 -3.30 17.62
C PRO A 204 6.08 -3.38 19.10
N LYS A 205 6.95 -4.33 19.47
CA LYS A 205 7.44 -4.55 20.84
C LYS A 205 8.87 -4.09 21.09
N GLY A 206 9.68 -3.93 20.04
CA GLY A 206 11.10 -3.61 20.17
C GLY A 206 11.33 -2.15 20.58
N SER A 207 10.77 -1.22 19.79
CA SER A 207 10.83 0.23 20.02
C SER A 207 9.62 0.77 20.79
N PRO A 208 8.67 -0.11 21.12
CA PRO A 208 7.23 0.11 21.09
C PRO A 208 6.62 0.88 19.90
N GLY A 209 5.41 0.49 19.49
CA GLY A 209 4.58 1.29 18.58
C GLY A 209 4.96 1.24 17.10
N MET A 210 6.03 0.53 16.74
CA MET A 210 6.47 0.29 15.35
C MET A 210 6.61 1.62 14.56
N PRO A 211 7.60 2.48 14.90
CA PRO A 211 7.71 3.81 14.30
C PRO A 211 7.97 3.78 12.79
N GLU A 212 7.66 4.89 12.13
CA GLU A 212 7.83 5.07 10.69
C GLU A 212 9.12 5.86 10.39
N MET A 213 10.03 5.24 9.62
CA MET A 213 11.40 5.74 9.44
C MET A 213 11.57 6.64 8.21
N LEU A 214 11.05 7.86 8.28
CA LEU A 214 11.19 8.84 7.18
C LEU A 214 12.58 9.50 7.14
N SER A 215 13.19 9.76 8.30
CA SER A 215 14.44 10.52 8.40
C SER A 215 15.59 9.78 7.73
N THR A 216 15.72 8.48 7.99
CA THR A 216 16.80 7.65 7.45
C THR A 216 16.68 7.48 5.93
N THR A 217 15.46 7.24 5.45
CA THR A 217 15.20 7.09 4.00
C THR A 217 15.46 8.40 3.27
N GLY A 218 14.94 9.52 3.79
CA GLY A 218 15.17 10.86 3.23
C GLY A 218 16.66 11.23 3.16
N ALA A 219 17.44 10.92 4.20
CA ALA A 219 18.88 11.19 4.22
C ALA A 219 19.65 10.38 3.15
N ILE A 220 19.30 9.12 2.91
CA ILE A 220 19.92 8.28 1.87
C ILE A 220 19.60 8.83 0.47
N TYR A 221 18.35 9.22 0.24
CA TYR A 221 17.92 9.82 -1.03
C TYR A 221 18.58 11.18 -1.26
N GLY A 222 18.68 12.03 -0.23
CA GLY A 222 19.36 13.33 -0.31
C GLY A 222 20.86 13.21 -0.62
N GLN A 223 21.48 12.06 -0.33
CA GLN A 223 22.88 11.75 -0.70
C GLN A 223 23.01 11.09 -2.08
N GLY A 224 21.91 10.91 -2.82
CA GLY A 224 21.92 10.26 -4.14
C GLY A 224 22.09 8.74 -4.11
N LEU A 225 21.96 8.11 -2.93
CA LEU A 225 22.16 6.66 -2.75
C LEU A 225 20.87 5.84 -2.80
N GLY A 226 19.72 6.46 -3.07
CA GLY A 226 18.40 5.81 -2.96
C GLY A 226 18.20 4.55 -3.82
N GLU A 227 18.79 4.50 -5.01
CA GLU A 227 18.73 3.31 -5.89
C GLU A 227 19.93 2.36 -5.72
N GLU A 228 20.89 2.74 -4.88
CA GLU A 228 22.18 2.09 -4.69
C GLU A 228 22.29 1.38 -3.33
N VAL A 229 21.36 1.61 -2.42
CA VAL A 229 21.31 1.05 -1.06
C VAL A 229 19.95 0.42 -0.82
N ALA A 230 19.93 -0.71 -0.12
CA ALA A 230 18.70 -1.32 0.37
C ALA A 230 18.53 -1.09 1.87
N LEU A 231 17.29 -1.03 2.33
CA LEU A 231 16.87 -0.85 3.70
C LEU A 231 15.92 -1.98 4.10
N ILE A 232 16.18 -2.58 5.26
CA ILE A 232 15.38 -3.65 5.83
C ILE A 232 15.09 -3.31 7.29
N THR A 233 13.82 -3.41 7.71
CA THR A 233 13.44 -3.18 9.11
C THR A 233 12.23 -4.00 9.56
N ASP A 234 12.22 -4.35 10.84
CA ASP A 234 11.06 -4.85 11.58
C ASP A 234 10.04 -3.73 11.91
N GLY A 235 10.43 -2.46 11.74
CA GLY A 235 9.55 -1.29 11.79
C GLY A 235 8.83 -1.00 10.46
N ARG A 236 8.51 0.28 10.21
CA ARG A 236 7.76 0.72 9.01
C ARG A 236 8.52 1.77 8.22
N PHE A 237 8.30 1.78 6.91
CA PHE A 237 8.73 2.88 6.03
C PHE A 237 7.53 3.70 5.57
N SER A 238 7.78 4.97 5.29
CA SER A 238 6.72 5.86 4.86
C SER A 238 6.19 5.50 3.48
N GLY A 239 4.92 5.82 3.24
CA GLY A 239 4.27 5.63 1.94
C GLY A 239 4.95 6.41 0.80
N GLY A 240 5.78 7.41 1.13
CA GLY A 240 6.61 8.24 0.26
C GLY A 240 7.99 7.66 -0.08
N THR A 241 8.35 6.51 0.48
CA THR A 241 9.67 5.91 0.31
C THR A 241 9.80 5.25 -1.06
N HIS A 242 10.99 5.38 -1.65
CA HIS A 242 11.36 4.79 -2.94
C HIS A 242 12.44 3.70 -2.74
N GLY A 243 12.73 2.95 -3.80
CA GLY A 243 13.84 1.98 -3.78
C GLY A 243 13.56 0.72 -2.98
N PHE A 244 14.62 -0.02 -2.61
CA PHE A 244 14.51 -1.25 -1.83
C PHE A 244 14.33 -0.93 -0.35
N SER A 245 13.13 -0.53 0.05
CA SER A 245 12.75 -0.30 1.46
C SER A 245 11.76 -1.34 1.93
N ILE A 246 12.29 -2.39 2.57
CA ILE A 246 11.56 -3.56 3.04
C ILE A 246 11.19 -3.35 4.51
N GLY A 247 9.90 -3.21 4.80
CA GLY A 247 9.39 -3.05 6.15
C GLY A 247 8.57 -4.26 6.61
N HIS A 248 8.15 -4.19 7.87
CA HIS A 248 7.27 -5.18 8.52
C HIS A 248 7.89 -6.58 8.56
N VAL A 249 9.22 -6.65 8.67
CA VAL A 249 9.91 -7.93 8.79
C VAL A 249 9.52 -8.61 10.09
N GLY A 250 8.94 -9.79 9.98
CA GLY A 250 8.62 -10.74 11.05
C GLY A 250 8.49 -12.11 10.42
#